data_AF-A0A0R2FBV4-F1
#
_entry.id   AF-A0A0R2FBV4-F1
#
_cell.length_a   1.000
_cell.length_b   1.000
_cell.length_c   1.000
_cell.angle_alpha   90.00
_cell.angle_beta   90.00
_cell.angle_gamma   90.00
#
_symmetry.space_group_name_H-M   'P 1'
#
loop_
_entity.id
_entity.type
_entity.pdbx_description
1 polymer ?
#
loop_
_entity_poly.entity_id
_entity_poly.type
_entity_poly.pdbx_seq_one_letter_code
_entity_poly.pdbx_strand_id
1 'polypeptide(L)'
;MTVWLGTTIKFDAASTYPIGLLIATLLVMIMIVAARLLHEHTPTVEEPKITTILAALSYGIYLYHWPLFVIFSRLLNSGQAIAATLALSLSFAALSVYVIEPLIAGKTHLRHNSLAVAGVFVIAAALTVVTGRQVQAAPALSQLDTTLWTEGIQQDIAQYRRAKPEIVAAHTPRQTAAETRLAQSRAAAAQAAKGDPHGYQAQNHQSTAAAHHIPAGVSIIGDSVTLGTASYLSAHVANALVDAEGDRTMNQAVSLVAQQQQAGTLREFVVIACGTNSLADYAKVLQQLLDTLEPGHKLVLVTPYNGKAQSDWNSSKLTVLERALPASHDWVTLADWATTAAAHPHVFKGTDGVHFGGHQDGNVLFAQTINDALIAAAKKPAKK
;
A
#
# COMPACT_ATOMS: atom_id res chain seq x y z
N MET A 1 -28.90 -25.99 -1.27
CA MET A 1 -29.09 -24.59 -1.69
C MET A 1 -27.85 -23.73 -1.46
N THR A 2 -27.30 -23.71 -0.24
CA THR A 2 -26.04 -23.01 0.11
C THR A 2 -24.82 -23.51 -0.67
N VAL A 3 -24.73 -24.83 -0.88
CA VAL A 3 -23.68 -25.46 -1.71
C VAL A 3 -23.77 -25.00 -3.16
N TRP A 4 -24.98 -24.91 -3.72
CA TRP A 4 -25.19 -24.44 -5.09
C TRP A 4 -24.71 -23.00 -5.24
N LEU A 5 -25.16 -22.08 -4.38
CA LEU A 5 -24.71 -20.68 -4.37
C LEU A 5 -23.18 -20.57 -4.25
N GLY A 6 -22.56 -21.34 -3.35
CA GLY A 6 -21.11 -21.32 -3.15
C GLY A 6 -20.31 -21.84 -4.35
N THR A 7 -20.92 -22.65 -5.23
CA THR A 7 -20.28 -23.15 -6.46
C THR A 7 -20.57 -22.33 -7.71
N THR A 8 -21.69 -21.59 -7.73
CA THR A 8 -22.14 -20.84 -8.92
C THR A 8 -21.88 -19.35 -8.84
N ILE A 9 -21.87 -18.76 -7.64
CA ILE A 9 -21.63 -17.33 -7.43
C ILE A 9 -20.17 -17.14 -7.02
N LYS A 10 -19.37 -16.56 -7.93
CA LYS A 10 -17.97 -16.27 -7.65
C LYS A 10 -17.81 -14.96 -6.87
N PHE A 11 -16.87 -14.93 -5.95
CA PHE A 11 -16.61 -13.78 -5.08
C PHE A 11 -16.19 -12.52 -5.86
N ASP A 12 -15.56 -12.68 -7.02
CA ASP A 12 -15.05 -11.62 -7.89
C ASP A 12 -16.08 -11.07 -8.89
N ALA A 13 -17.29 -11.64 -8.98
CA ALA A 13 -18.31 -11.17 -9.90
C ALA A 13 -19.07 -9.96 -9.34
N ALA A 14 -19.19 -8.89 -10.14
CA ALA A 14 -19.87 -7.64 -9.77
C ALA A 14 -21.33 -7.82 -9.32
N SER A 15 -22.01 -8.88 -9.78
CA SER A 15 -23.39 -9.23 -9.41
C SER A 15 -23.52 -9.91 -8.04
N THR A 16 -22.42 -10.44 -7.49
CA THR A 16 -22.42 -11.26 -6.27
C THR A 16 -22.91 -10.49 -5.05
N TYR A 17 -22.51 -9.23 -4.93
CA TYR A 17 -22.91 -8.39 -3.81
C TYR A 17 -24.37 -7.90 -3.89
N PRO A 18 -24.84 -7.25 -4.97
CA PRO A 18 -26.20 -6.72 -5.01
C PRO A 18 -27.27 -7.82 -5.18
N ILE A 19 -26.99 -8.85 -6.00
CA ILE A 19 -27.98 -9.88 -6.35
C ILE A 19 -27.76 -11.15 -5.53
N GLY A 20 -26.51 -11.59 -5.39
CA GLY A 20 -26.18 -12.81 -4.64
C GLY A 20 -26.57 -12.71 -3.16
N LEU A 21 -26.30 -11.57 -2.50
CA LEU A 21 -26.72 -11.35 -1.11
C LEU A 21 -28.25 -11.26 -0.97
N LEU A 22 -28.94 -10.64 -1.92
CA LEU A 22 -30.40 -10.57 -1.91
C LEU A 22 -31.01 -11.97 -2.02
N ILE A 23 -30.52 -12.79 -2.97
CA ILE A 23 -30.95 -14.18 -3.13
C ILE A 23 -30.65 -14.96 -1.85
N ALA A 24 -29.44 -14.87 -1.30
CA ALA A 24 -29.09 -15.55 -0.05
C ALA A 24 -30.03 -15.15 1.10
N THR A 25 -30.37 -13.87 1.22
CA THR A 25 -31.28 -13.35 2.25
C THR A 25 -32.70 -13.88 2.09
N LEU A 26 -33.25 -13.85 0.87
CA LEU A 26 -34.58 -14.40 0.57
C LEU A 26 -34.66 -15.89 0.90
N LEU A 27 -33.59 -16.62 0.58
CA LEU A 27 -33.49 -18.04 0.83
C LEU A 27 -33.38 -18.36 2.33
N VAL A 28 -32.66 -17.55 3.10
CA VAL A 28 -32.64 -17.65 4.58
C VAL A 28 -34.02 -17.34 5.15
N MET A 29 -34.74 -16.33 4.64
CA MET A 29 -36.12 -16.06 5.07
C MET A 29 -37.05 -17.27 4.81
N ILE A 30 -36.99 -17.87 3.62
CA ILE A 30 -37.77 -19.07 3.31
C ILE A 30 -37.42 -20.20 4.28
N MET A 31 -36.14 -20.40 4.58
CA MET A 31 -35.69 -21.43 5.52
C MET A 31 -36.23 -21.19 6.93
N ILE A 32 -36.22 -19.94 7.42
CA ILE A 32 -36.75 -19.58 8.74
C ILE A 32 -38.27 -19.81 8.79
N VAL A 33 -39.01 -19.36 7.77
CA VAL A 33 -40.46 -19.56 7.69
C VAL A 33 -40.80 -21.06 7.63
N ALA A 34 -40.09 -21.83 6.80
CA ALA A 34 -40.30 -23.27 6.70
C ALA A 34 -39.99 -24.00 8.01
N ALA A 35 -38.89 -23.64 8.70
CA ALA A 35 -38.55 -24.21 10.00
C ALA A 35 -39.60 -23.87 11.06
N ARG A 36 -40.13 -22.64 11.04
CA ARG A 36 -41.20 -22.21 11.94
C ARG A 36 -42.51 -22.95 11.68
N LEU A 37 -42.92 -23.05 10.42
CA LEU A 37 -44.11 -23.81 10.03
C LEU A 37 -44.00 -25.28 10.41
N LEU A 38 -42.82 -25.89 10.21
CA LEU A 38 -42.55 -27.26 10.62
C LEU A 38 -42.71 -27.44 12.12
N HIS A 39 -42.10 -26.56 12.92
CA HIS A 39 -42.22 -26.58 14.38
C HIS A 39 -43.68 -26.47 14.86
N GLU A 40 -44.49 -25.62 14.22
CA GLU A 40 -45.91 -25.46 14.55
C GLU A 40 -46.76 -26.70 14.19
N HIS A 41 -46.41 -27.42 13.13
CA HIS A 41 -47.12 -28.64 12.71
C HIS A 41 -46.62 -29.91 13.41
N THR A 42 -45.48 -29.85 14.12
CA THR A 42 -44.92 -30.99 14.85
C THR A 42 -44.67 -30.67 16.34
N PRO A 43 -45.69 -30.24 17.11
CA PRO A 43 -45.50 -29.77 18.49
C PRO A 43 -45.10 -30.88 19.48
N THR A 44 -45.34 -32.15 19.12
CA THR A 44 -45.04 -33.32 19.96
C THR A 44 -43.80 -34.10 19.49
N VAL A 45 -43.17 -33.68 18.38
CA VAL A 45 -41.97 -34.33 17.86
C VAL A 45 -40.75 -33.66 18.46
N GLU A 46 -39.98 -34.40 19.25
CA GLU A 46 -38.71 -33.92 19.75
C GLU A 46 -37.70 -33.74 18.61
N GLU A 47 -36.96 -32.63 18.65
CA GLU A 47 -35.89 -32.39 17.68
C GLU A 47 -34.78 -33.45 17.80
N PRO A 48 -34.13 -33.81 16.68
CA PRO A 48 -32.99 -34.71 16.73
C PRO A 48 -31.90 -34.20 17.67
N LYS A 49 -31.43 -35.05 18.60
CA LYS A 49 -30.44 -34.64 19.61
C LYS A 49 -29.16 -34.03 19.01
N ILE A 50 -28.71 -34.55 17.87
CA ILE A 50 -27.51 -34.05 17.18
C ILE A 50 -27.72 -32.61 16.68
N THR A 51 -28.90 -32.28 16.14
CA THR A 51 -29.17 -30.92 15.65
C THR A 51 -29.25 -29.93 16.79
N THR A 52 -29.84 -30.31 17.92
CA THR A 52 -29.89 -29.45 19.11
C THR A 52 -28.50 -29.23 19.72
N ILE A 53 -27.64 -30.25 19.75
CA ILE A 53 -26.24 -30.12 20.19
C ILE A 53 -25.49 -29.16 19.25
N LEU A 54 -25.55 -29.38 17.93
CA LEU A 54 -24.86 -28.52 16.97
C LEU A 54 -25.39 -27.08 17.02
N ALA A 55 -26.71 -26.89 17.21
CA ALA A 55 -27.30 -25.58 17.38
C ALA A 55 -26.75 -24.86 18.62
N ALA A 56 -26.67 -25.55 19.77
CA ALA A 56 -26.09 -25.01 21.00
C ALA A 56 -24.61 -24.63 20.83
N LEU A 57 -23.84 -25.41 20.06
CA LEU A 57 -22.40 -25.16 19.84
C LEU A 57 -22.11 -24.17 18.69
N SER A 58 -23.10 -23.87 17.84
CA SER A 58 -22.92 -23.13 16.59
C SER A 58 -22.27 -21.76 16.79
N TYR A 59 -22.66 -21.03 17.84
CA TYR A 59 -22.09 -19.73 18.16
C TYR A 59 -20.61 -19.82 18.56
N GLY A 60 -20.26 -20.78 19.42
CA GLY A 60 -18.87 -21.02 19.81
C GLY A 60 -17.99 -21.42 18.62
N ILE A 61 -18.49 -22.31 17.76
CA ILE A 61 -17.78 -22.71 16.53
C ILE A 61 -17.54 -21.50 15.63
N TYR A 62 -18.54 -20.64 15.45
CA TYR A 62 -18.40 -19.39 14.69
C TYR A 62 -17.32 -18.48 15.26
N LEU A 63 -17.20 -18.34 16.59
CA LEU A 63 -16.14 -17.52 17.18
C LEU A 63 -14.74 -18.13 17.03
N TYR A 64 -14.60 -19.44 17.21
CA TYR A 64 -13.28 -20.08 17.26
C TYR A 64 -12.71 -20.46 15.90
N HIS A 65 -13.53 -20.75 14.89
CA HIS A 65 -13.04 -21.33 13.65
C HIS A 65 -12.06 -20.40 12.88
N TRP A 66 -12.34 -19.10 12.81
CA TRP A 66 -11.53 -18.18 12.00
C TRP A 66 -10.12 -17.96 12.56
N PRO A 67 -9.93 -17.57 13.85
CA PRO A 67 -8.60 -17.43 14.43
C PRO A 67 -7.78 -18.73 14.35
N LEU A 68 -8.40 -19.88 14.63
CA LEU A 68 -7.73 -21.18 14.56
C LEU A 68 -7.30 -21.52 13.13
N PHE A 69 -8.14 -21.24 12.13
CA PHE A 69 -7.79 -21.46 10.73
C PHE A 69 -6.62 -20.58 10.27
N VAL A 70 -6.58 -19.31 10.67
CA VAL A 70 -5.45 -18.41 10.36
C VAL A 70 -4.15 -18.93 10.99
N ILE A 71 -4.21 -19.47 12.21
CA ILE A 71 -3.05 -20.06 12.87
C ILE A 71 -2.60 -21.34 12.16
N PHE A 72 -3.51 -22.29 11.94
CA PHE A 72 -3.15 -23.60 11.37
C PHE A 72 -2.79 -23.56 9.90
N SER A 73 -3.36 -22.63 9.11
CA SER A 73 -2.96 -22.44 7.71
C SER A 73 -1.50 -21.99 7.54
N ARG A 74 -0.88 -21.44 8.60
CA ARG A 74 0.56 -21.12 8.62
C ARG A 74 1.44 -22.29 9.10
N LEU A 75 0.85 -23.27 9.79
CA LEU A 75 1.59 -24.33 10.48
C LEU A 75 1.43 -25.72 9.86
N LEU A 76 0.30 -25.95 9.17
CA LEU A 76 -0.13 -27.25 8.67
C LEU A 76 -0.51 -27.14 7.19
N ASN A 77 -0.56 -28.27 6.49
CA ASN A 77 -1.12 -28.30 5.14
C ASN A 77 -2.63 -28.03 5.15
N SER A 78 -3.21 -27.64 4.01
CA SER A 78 -4.62 -27.20 3.94
C SER A 78 -5.62 -28.20 4.52
N GLY A 79 -5.44 -29.50 4.28
CA GLY A 79 -6.33 -30.54 4.81
C GLY A 79 -6.23 -30.70 6.33
N GLN A 80 -5.00 -30.71 6.85
CA GLN A 80 -4.73 -30.77 8.28
C GLN A 80 -5.17 -29.51 9.02
N ALA A 81 -5.00 -28.33 8.41
CA ALA A 81 -5.46 -27.08 8.97
C ALA A 81 -6.98 -27.06 9.13
N ILE A 82 -7.73 -27.48 8.11
CA ILE A 82 -9.20 -27.61 8.18
C ILE A 82 -9.60 -28.60 9.28
N ALA A 83 -8.97 -29.79 9.31
CA ALA A 83 -9.28 -30.81 10.31
C ALA A 83 -8.99 -30.33 11.75
N ALA A 84 -7.84 -29.69 11.97
CA ALA A 84 -7.46 -29.14 13.27
C ALA A 84 -8.39 -28.01 13.71
N THR A 85 -8.75 -27.11 12.79
CA THR A 85 -9.72 -26.03 13.06
C THR A 85 -11.08 -26.60 13.45
N LEU A 86 -11.62 -27.56 12.71
CA LEU A 86 -12.91 -28.17 13.01
C LEU A 86 -12.90 -28.90 14.35
N ALA A 87 -11.86 -29.70 14.61
CA ALA A 87 -11.73 -30.44 15.86
C ALA A 87 -11.64 -29.51 17.07
N LEU A 88 -10.79 -28.48 17.01
CA LEU A 88 -10.57 -27.57 18.14
C LEU A 88 -11.70 -26.56 18.33
N SER A 89 -12.31 -26.05 17.25
CA SER A 89 -13.48 -25.17 17.37
C SER A 89 -14.68 -25.88 18.00
N LEU A 90 -14.94 -27.14 17.61
CA LEU A 90 -15.97 -27.96 18.23
C LEU A 90 -15.63 -28.25 19.70
N SER A 91 -14.37 -28.60 20.00
CA SER A 91 -13.94 -28.88 21.37
C SER A 91 -14.08 -27.67 22.27
N PHE A 92 -13.68 -26.48 21.81
CA PHE A 92 -13.77 -25.25 22.60
C PHE A 92 -15.22 -24.76 22.73
N ALA A 93 -16.03 -24.89 21.69
CA ALA A 93 -17.45 -24.59 21.78
C ALA A 93 -18.15 -25.50 22.79
N ALA A 94 -17.93 -26.81 22.71
CA ALA A 94 -18.49 -27.79 23.65
C ALA A 94 -18.04 -27.50 25.08
N LEU A 95 -16.77 -27.17 25.24
CA LEU A 95 -16.22 -26.77 26.52
C LEU A 95 -16.88 -25.51 27.09
N SER A 96 -17.06 -24.48 26.26
CA SER A 96 -17.70 -23.23 26.67
C SER A 96 -19.12 -23.48 27.20
N VAL A 97 -19.94 -24.16 26.40
CA VAL A 97 -21.37 -24.35 26.69
C VAL A 97 -21.62 -25.34 27.82
N TYR A 98 -20.89 -26.47 27.86
CA TYR A 98 -21.18 -27.53 28.82
C TYR A 98 -20.38 -27.44 30.13
N VAL A 99 -19.29 -26.68 30.17
CA VAL A 99 -18.43 -26.58 31.36
C VAL A 99 -18.33 -25.15 31.87
N ILE A 100 -17.97 -24.19 31.02
CA ILE A 100 -17.67 -22.82 31.45
C ILE A 100 -18.96 -22.07 31.81
N GLU A 101 -19.97 -22.07 30.94
CA GLU A 101 -21.23 -21.36 31.16
C GLU A 101 -21.99 -21.82 32.43
N PRO A 102 -22.16 -23.14 32.70
CA PRO A 102 -22.78 -23.60 33.94
C PRO A 102 -22.00 -23.22 35.20
N LEU A 103 -20.66 -23.19 35.09
CA LEU A 103 -19.76 -22.83 36.18
C LEU A 103 -19.86 -21.33 36.52
N ILE A 104 -19.93 -20.46 35.50
CA ILE A 104 -20.16 -19.02 35.68
C ILE A 104 -21.57 -18.75 36.21
N ALA A 105 -22.58 -19.50 35.73
CA ALA A 105 -23.96 -19.37 36.18
C ALA A 105 -24.22 -19.95 37.59
N GLY A 106 -23.20 -20.49 38.26
CA GLY A 106 -23.30 -21.05 39.62
C GLY A 106 -24.12 -22.34 39.71
N LYS A 107 -24.42 -23.00 38.58
CA LYS A 107 -25.22 -24.23 38.50
C LYS A 107 -24.31 -25.45 38.44
N THR A 108 -23.78 -25.91 39.58
CA THR A 108 -22.85 -27.05 39.62
C THR A 108 -23.59 -28.40 39.70
N HIS A 109 -24.10 -28.88 38.56
CA HIS A 109 -24.39 -30.31 38.35
C HIS A 109 -23.22 -31.06 37.67
N LEU A 110 -22.00 -30.51 37.73
CA LEU A 110 -20.78 -31.19 37.28
C LEU A 110 -20.49 -32.36 38.22
N ARG A 111 -21.04 -33.53 37.86
CA ARG A 111 -20.70 -34.82 38.46
C ARG A 111 -19.19 -35.02 38.28
N HIS A 112 -18.44 -34.80 39.35
CA HIS A 112 -17.00 -35.05 39.56
C HIS A 112 -16.27 -35.61 38.33
N ASN A 113 -15.80 -34.74 37.43
CA ASN A 113 -14.73 -35.11 36.51
C ASN A 113 -13.68 -34.00 36.52
N SER A 114 -13.00 -33.90 37.68
CA SER A 114 -11.93 -32.94 37.96
C SER A 114 -10.83 -32.95 36.88
N LEU A 115 -10.64 -34.09 36.20
CA LEU A 115 -9.73 -34.26 35.07
C LEU A 115 -10.12 -33.44 33.83
N ALA A 116 -11.41 -33.32 33.52
CA ALA A 116 -11.88 -32.53 32.38
C ALA A 116 -11.69 -31.03 32.62
N VAL A 117 -12.02 -30.56 33.83
CA VAL A 117 -11.78 -29.18 34.25
C VAL A 117 -10.27 -28.87 34.29
N ALA A 118 -9.46 -29.79 34.82
CA ALA A 118 -8.00 -29.63 34.82
C ALA A 118 -7.42 -29.57 33.40
N GLY A 119 -7.89 -30.43 32.48
CA GLY A 119 -7.47 -30.43 31.08
C GLY A 119 -7.75 -29.11 30.36
N VAL A 120 -8.84 -28.44 30.71
CA VAL A 120 -9.23 -27.13 30.17
C VAL A 120 -8.28 -26.04 30.61
N PHE A 121 -7.95 -26.01 31.90
CA PHE A 121 -6.97 -25.06 32.42
C PHE A 121 -5.57 -25.32 31.83
N VAL A 122 -5.21 -26.58 31.58
CA VAL A 122 -3.93 -26.93 30.92
C VAL A 122 -3.91 -26.47 29.45
N ILE A 123 -4.99 -26.69 28.69
CA ILE A 123 -5.09 -26.24 27.30
C ILE A 123 -5.12 -24.71 27.23
N ALA A 124 -5.89 -24.04 28.10
CA ALA A 124 -5.92 -22.59 28.19
C ALA A 124 -4.53 -22.03 28.53
N ALA A 125 -3.84 -22.59 29.54
CA ALA A 125 -2.49 -22.18 29.90
C ALA A 125 -1.48 -22.42 28.76
N ALA A 126 -1.57 -23.56 28.06
CA ALA A 126 -0.72 -23.85 26.91
C ALA A 126 -0.96 -22.86 25.76
N LEU A 127 -2.22 -22.54 25.46
CA LEU A 127 -2.57 -21.53 24.47
C LEU A 127 -2.11 -20.13 24.89
N THR A 128 -2.22 -19.77 26.17
CA THR A 128 -1.73 -18.48 26.68
C THR A 128 -0.21 -18.40 26.55
N VAL A 129 0.53 -19.47 26.85
CA VAL A 129 1.99 -19.51 26.69
C VAL A 129 2.38 -19.43 25.20
N VAL A 130 1.70 -20.16 24.32
CA VAL A 130 1.95 -20.10 22.87
C VAL A 130 1.62 -18.72 22.31
N THR A 131 0.48 -18.13 22.71
CA THR A 131 0.08 -16.78 22.30
C THR A 131 1.08 -15.75 22.82
N GLY A 132 1.51 -15.84 24.07
CA GLY A 132 2.55 -14.97 24.64
C GLY A 132 3.88 -15.09 23.91
N ARG A 133 4.31 -16.31 23.57
CA ARG A 133 5.51 -16.54 22.75
C ARG A 133 5.39 -15.98 21.34
N GLN A 134 4.24 -16.13 20.69
CA GLN A 134 4.01 -15.59 19.35
C GLN A 134 3.90 -14.07 19.36
N VAL A 135 3.32 -13.45 20.38
CA VAL A 135 3.33 -11.99 20.57
C VAL A 135 4.75 -11.49 20.82
N GLN A 136 5.59 -12.21 21.57
CA GLN A 136 7.00 -11.87 21.78
C GLN A 136 7.86 -12.09 20.53
N ALA A 137 7.55 -13.10 19.71
CA ALA A 137 8.29 -13.45 18.50
C ALA A 137 7.80 -12.69 17.25
N ALA A 138 6.61 -12.10 17.30
CA ALA A 138 6.09 -11.26 16.24
C ALA A 138 6.93 -9.97 16.16
N PRO A 139 7.49 -9.65 14.98
CA PRO A 139 8.18 -8.37 14.81
C PRO A 139 7.18 -7.23 15.04
N ALA A 140 7.60 -6.19 15.77
CA ALA A 140 6.76 -5.04 16.13
C ALA A 140 6.27 -4.24 14.91
N LEU A 141 6.93 -4.41 13.77
CA LEU A 141 6.61 -3.80 12.47
C LEU A 141 6.54 -4.90 11.41
N SER A 142 5.63 -4.80 10.45
CA SER A 142 5.66 -5.69 9.29
C SER A 142 6.92 -5.43 8.45
N GLN A 143 7.26 -6.32 7.52
CA GLN A 143 8.41 -6.10 6.63
C GLN A 143 8.24 -4.84 5.76
N LEU A 144 7.01 -4.56 5.33
CA LEU A 144 6.69 -3.34 4.60
C LEU A 144 6.86 -2.11 5.50
N ASP A 145 6.29 -2.13 6.72
CA ASP A 145 6.39 -1.01 7.66
C ASP A 145 7.83 -0.73 8.06
N THR A 146 8.62 -1.79 8.27
CA THR A 146 10.06 -1.68 8.56
C THR A 146 10.78 -1.01 7.39
N THR A 147 10.49 -1.43 6.16
CA THR A 147 11.10 -0.85 4.95
C THR A 147 10.75 0.63 4.84
N LEU A 148 9.45 0.97 4.87
CA LEU A 148 8.99 2.36 4.76
C LEU A 148 9.58 3.26 5.87
N TRP A 149 9.66 2.76 7.10
CA TRP A 149 10.22 3.52 8.22
C TRP A 149 11.73 3.73 8.09
N THR A 150 12.49 2.68 7.73
CA THR A 150 13.93 2.79 7.52
C THR A 150 14.28 3.70 6.34
N GLU A 151 13.53 3.60 5.24
CA GLU A 151 13.67 4.47 4.07
C GLU A 151 13.37 5.93 4.40
N GLY A 152 12.31 6.20 5.18
CA GLY A 152 12.00 7.56 5.66
C GLY A 152 13.14 8.19 6.45
N ILE A 153 13.72 7.46 7.41
CA ILE A 153 14.88 7.95 8.17
C ILE A 153 16.09 8.20 7.26
N GLN A 154 16.36 7.30 6.33
CA GLN A 154 17.49 7.47 5.40
C GLN A 154 17.28 8.66 4.46
N GLN A 155 16.05 8.88 4.01
CA GLN A 155 15.65 10.06 3.24
C GLN A 155 15.91 11.33 4.04
N ASP A 156 15.43 11.44 5.28
CA ASP A 156 15.62 12.63 6.12
C ASP A 156 17.11 12.95 6.33
N ILE A 157 17.93 11.92 6.56
CA ILE A 157 19.39 12.07 6.68
C ILE A 157 20.00 12.57 5.36
N ALA A 158 19.58 12.03 4.22
CA ALA A 158 20.07 12.42 2.90
C ALA A 158 19.65 13.85 2.54
N GLN A 159 18.40 14.21 2.79
CA GLN A 159 17.88 15.57 2.61
C GLN A 159 18.64 16.56 3.48
N TYR A 160 18.81 16.29 4.78
CA TYR A 160 19.57 17.16 5.68
C TYR A 160 21.00 17.41 5.19
N ARG A 161 21.70 16.36 4.73
CA ARG A 161 23.06 16.47 4.20
C ARG A 161 23.13 17.29 2.91
N ARG A 162 22.13 17.17 2.02
CA ARG A 162 22.09 17.87 0.72
C ARG A 162 21.56 19.30 0.81
N ALA A 163 20.60 19.56 1.69
CA ALA A 163 19.99 20.88 1.88
C ALA A 163 20.89 21.85 2.66
N LYS A 164 21.76 21.36 3.54
CA LYS A 164 22.70 22.20 4.31
C LYS A 164 23.49 23.21 3.45
N PRO A 165 24.16 22.82 2.34
CA PRO A 165 24.86 23.79 1.48
C PRO A 165 23.91 24.73 0.71
N GLU A 166 22.73 24.28 0.30
CA GLU A 166 21.76 25.11 -0.44
C GLU A 166 21.08 26.16 0.46
N ILE A 167 20.71 25.79 1.69
CA ILE A 167 20.14 26.71 2.69
C ILE A 167 21.17 27.77 3.09
N VAL A 168 22.44 27.38 3.30
CA VAL A 168 23.53 28.33 3.58
C VAL A 168 23.73 29.30 2.40
N ALA A 169 23.62 28.82 1.15
CA ALA A 169 23.69 29.67 -0.03
C ALA A 169 22.49 30.63 -0.16
N ALA A 170 21.29 30.21 0.27
CA ALA A 170 20.07 31.02 0.22
C ALA A 170 20.05 32.19 1.23
N HIS A 171 20.83 32.12 2.32
CA HIS A 171 20.96 33.18 3.32
C HIS A 171 22.15 34.13 3.09
N THR A 172 22.87 33.96 1.97
CA THR A 172 23.94 34.87 1.51
C THR A 172 23.32 35.96 0.62
N PRO A 173 23.82 37.22 0.61
CA PRO A 173 23.20 38.31 -0.16
C PRO A 173 22.89 37.94 -1.63
N ARG A 174 21.69 38.32 -2.12
CA ARG A 174 21.09 37.85 -3.39
C ARG A 174 22.04 37.90 -4.62
N GLN A 175 22.94 38.88 -4.69
CA GLN A 175 23.88 39.03 -5.82
C GLN A 175 25.00 37.98 -5.79
N THR A 176 25.64 37.75 -4.65
CA THR A 176 26.66 36.71 -4.50
C THR A 176 26.07 35.31 -4.53
N ALA A 177 24.83 35.12 -4.05
CA ALA A 177 24.13 33.83 -4.12
C ALA A 177 23.74 33.40 -5.54
N ALA A 178 23.46 34.34 -6.45
CA ALA A 178 23.14 34.03 -7.86
C ALA A 178 24.40 33.62 -8.63
N GLU A 179 25.50 34.36 -8.48
CA GLU A 179 26.80 34.01 -9.07
C GLU A 179 27.36 32.70 -8.49
N THR A 180 27.23 32.50 -7.17
CA THR A 180 27.63 31.24 -6.51
C THR A 180 26.77 30.07 -6.97
N ARG A 181 25.44 30.23 -7.10
CA ARG A 181 24.57 29.19 -7.67
C ARG A 181 24.87 28.91 -9.13
N LEU A 182 25.23 29.91 -9.93
CA LEU A 182 25.63 29.72 -11.32
C LEU A 182 26.95 28.97 -11.44
N ALA A 183 27.93 29.31 -10.60
CA ALA A 183 29.20 28.61 -10.53
C ALA A 183 29.04 27.18 -10.00
N GLN A 184 28.21 26.98 -8.97
CA GLN A 184 27.90 25.66 -8.40
C GLN A 184 27.06 24.81 -9.35
N SER A 185 26.10 25.37 -10.08
CA SER A 185 25.30 24.63 -11.06
C SER A 185 26.16 24.23 -12.26
N ARG A 186 27.02 25.13 -12.76
CA ARG A 186 28.02 24.79 -13.80
C ARG A 186 29.04 23.77 -13.32
N ALA A 187 29.53 23.89 -12.09
CA ALA A 187 30.47 22.93 -11.51
C ALA A 187 29.81 21.57 -11.26
N ALA A 188 28.60 21.52 -10.69
CA ALA A 188 27.85 20.30 -10.47
C ALA A 188 27.44 19.63 -11.80
N ALA A 189 27.04 20.41 -12.81
CA ALA A 189 26.79 19.90 -14.16
C ALA A 189 28.08 19.37 -14.81
N ALA A 190 29.21 20.04 -14.66
CA ALA A 190 30.50 19.59 -15.18
C ALA A 190 31.08 18.38 -14.43
N GLN A 191 30.86 18.26 -13.12
CA GLN A 191 31.25 17.12 -12.30
C GLN A 191 30.35 15.90 -12.59
N ALA A 192 29.04 16.13 -12.76
CA ALA A 192 28.06 15.08 -13.09
C ALA A 192 28.24 14.56 -14.53
N ALA A 193 28.51 15.44 -15.50
CA ALA A 193 28.83 15.04 -16.88
C ALA A 193 30.13 14.22 -17.00
N LYS A 194 31.02 14.28 -16.01
CA LYS A 194 32.21 13.41 -15.93
C LYS A 194 31.93 12.03 -15.32
N GLY A 195 30.82 11.87 -14.58
CA GLY A 195 30.46 10.62 -13.88
C GLY A 195 29.58 9.68 -14.72
N ASP A 196 28.72 10.23 -15.58
CA ASP A 196 27.86 9.46 -16.49
C ASP A 196 27.61 10.25 -17.79
N PRO A 197 28.26 9.89 -18.92
CA PRO A 197 28.07 10.55 -20.21
C PRO A 197 26.66 10.39 -20.80
N HIS A 198 25.88 9.42 -20.30
CA HIS A 198 24.54 9.11 -20.79
C HIS A 198 23.43 9.67 -19.89
N GLY A 199 23.76 10.21 -18.73
CA GLY A 199 22.80 10.78 -17.79
C GLY A 199 22.14 12.09 -18.28
N TYR A 200 21.02 12.45 -17.65
CA TYR A 200 20.22 13.60 -18.06
C TYR A 200 21.00 14.94 -18.01
N GLN A 201 21.98 15.08 -17.11
CA GLN A 201 22.81 16.30 -17.05
C GLN A 201 23.61 16.53 -18.33
N ALA A 202 24.16 15.45 -18.91
CA ALA A 202 24.90 15.53 -20.17
C ALA A 202 24.01 15.95 -21.34
N GLN A 203 22.72 15.63 -21.27
CA GLN A 203 21.72 15.92 -22.30
C GLN A 203 21.05 17.29 -22.11
N ASN A 204 21.16 17.92 -20.92
CA ASN A 204 20.49 19.19 -20.61
C ASN A 204 21.28 20.40 -21.12
N HIS A 205 21.44 20.50 -22.44
CA HIS A 205 22.18 21.60 -23.08
C HIS A 205 21.51 22.97 -22.93
N GLN A 206 20.22 23.02 -22.62
CA GLN A 206 19.41 24.22 -22.45
C GLN A 206 18.85 24.30 -21.02
N SER A 207 19.74 24.23 -20.02
CA SER A 207 19.32 24.37 -18.63
C SER A 207 18.71 25.76 -18.37
N THR A 208 17.54 25.78 -17.75
CA THR A 208 16.80 26.99 -17.39
C THR A 208 17.09 27.47 -15.96
N ALA A 209 17.82 26.67 -15.17
CA ALA A 209 18.09 26.91 -13.76
C ALA A 209 18.63 28.31 -13.48
N ALA A 210 19.66 28.70 -14.24
CA ALA A 210 20.30 30.01 -14.16
C ALA A 210 19.35 31.17 -14.46
N ALA A 211 18.65 31.10 -15.60
CA ALA A 211 17.80 32.18 -16.10
C ALA A 211 16.59 32.43 -15.20
N HIS A 212 16.07 31.36 -14.59
CA HIS A 212 14.91 31.41 -13.69
C HIS A 212 15.30 31.49 -12.20
N HIS A 213 16.59 31.59 -11.87
CA HIS A 213 17.09 31.65 -10.50
C HIS A 213 16.68 30.45 -9.61
N ILE A 214 16.44 29.29 -10.21
CA ILE A 214 16.09 28.04 -9.52
C ILE A 214 17.32 27.11 -9.41
N PRO A 215 17.40 26.23 -8.40
CA PRO A 215 18.49 25.26 -8.31
C PRO A 215 18.49 24.24 -9.48
N ALA A 216 19.67 23.88 -9.97
CA ALA A 216 19.82 22.79 -10.93
C ALA A 216 19.70 21.44 -10.22
N GLY A 217 19.11 20.45 -10.90
CA GLY A 217 18.96 19.09 -10.36
C GLY A 217 17.54 18.56 -10.47
N VAL A 218 17.24 17.51 -9.72
CA VAL A 218 15.94 16.85 -9.70
C VAL A 218 15.30 16.94 -8.32
N SER A 219 14.06 17.38 -8.22
CA SER A 219 13.20 17.20 -7.05
C SER A 219 12.24 16.05 -7.35
N ILE A 220 12.31 14.96 -6.58
CA ILE A 220 11.40 13.82 -6.69
C ILE A 220 10.42 13.90 -5.53
N ILE A 221 9.14 14.11 -5.83
CA ILE A 221 8.06 14.18 -4.85
C ILE A 221 7.14 12.97 -5.06
N GLY A 222 7.06 12.08 -4.07
CA GLY A 222 6.36 10.79 -4.26
C GLY A 222 5.53 10.30 -3.08
N ASP A 223 4.74 9.26 -3.34
CA ASP A 223 3.94 8.52 -2.36
C ASP A 223 4.69 7.30 -1.78
N SER A 224 3.98 6.36 -1.13
CA SER A 224 4.56 5.17 -0.51
C SER A 224 5.44 4.33 -1.45
N VAL A 225 5.12 4.29 -2.75
CA VAL A 225 5.91 3.53 -3.73
C VAL A 225 7.28 4.16 -3.88
N THR A 226 7.35 5.49 -3.92
CA THR A 226 8.61 6.25 -3.98
C THR A 226 9.36 6.14 -2.65
N LEU A 227 8.63 6.22 -1.53
CA LEU A 227 9.23 6.09 -0.19
C LEU A 227 9.93 4.74 -0.03
N GLY A 228 9.33 3.65 -0.49
CA GLY A 228 9.93 2.31 -0.41
C GLY A 228 11.24 2.12 -1.18
N THR A 229 11.64 3.09 -2.02
CA THR A 229 12.87 3.07 -2.83
C THR A 229 13.65 4.40 -2.73
N ALA A 230 13.37 5.22 -1.72
CA ALA A 230 13.92 6.57 -1.61
C ALA A 230 15.46 6.59 -1.48
N SER A 231 16.04 5.65 -0.74
CA SER A 231 17.48 5.47 -0.60
C SER A 231 18.13 5.11 -1.94
N TYR A 232 17.51 4.20 -2.67
CA TYR A 232 17.99 3.75 -3.97
C TYR A 232 17.92 4.88 -4.99
N LEU A 233 16.81 5.61 -5.07
CA LEU A 233 16.68 6.81 -5.91
C LEU A 233 17.70 7.88 -5.54
N SER A 234 17.91 8.12 -4.25
CA SER A 234 18.89 9.11 -3.77
C SER A 234 20.31 8.78 -4.21
N ALA A 235 20.65 7.50 -4.32
CA ALA A 235 21.97 7.02 -4.76
C ALA A 235 22.11 6.93 -6.29
N HIS A 236 21.03 6.65 -7.01
CA HIS A 236 21.08 6.31 -8.45
C HIS A 236 20.41 7.32 -9.38
N VAL A 237 19.75 8.35 -8.85
CA VAL A 237 19.31 9.53 -9.61
C VAL A 237 20.26 10.67 -9.28
N ALA A 238 21.07 11.04 -10.26
CA ALA A 238 22.14 11.99 -10.06
C ALA A 238 21.59 13.39 -9.73
N ASN A 239 22.15 14.05 -8.70
CA ASN A 239 21.68 15.34 -8.20
C ASN A 239 20.15 15.39 -7.94
N ALA A 240 19.58 14.32 -7.36
CA ALA A 240 18.20 14.29 -6.90
C ALA A 240 18.04 14.74 -5.43
N LEU A 241 16.88 15.28 -5.10
CA LEU A 241 16.36 15.38 -3.75
C LEU A 241 15.07 14.58 -3.74
N VAL A 242 15.01 13.50 -2.94
CA VAL A 242 13.81 12.66 -2.82
C VAL A 242 13.04 13.09 -1.60
N ASP A 243 11.78 13.43 -1.79
CA ASP A 243 10.81 13.75 -0.76
C ASP A 243 9.59 12.85 -0.99
N ALA A 244 9.49 11.79 -0.20
CA ALA A 244 8.37 10.85 -0.26
C ALA A 244 7.77 10.59 1.12
N GLU A 245 6.46 10.31 1.14
CA GLU A 245 5.69 9.97 2.34
C GLU A 245 4.71 8.84 2.03
N GLY A 246 4.46 7.96 3.00
CA GLY A 246 3.62 6.77 2.82
C GLY A 246 2.23 7.09 2.28
N ASP A 247 1.51 7.98 2.94
CA ASP A 247 0.11 8.28 2.59
C ASP A 247 -0.01 9.50 1.65
N ARG A 248 1.08 9.90 0.98
CA ARG A 248 1.05 11.14 0.19
C ARG A 248 0.06 11.04 -0.96
N THR A 249 -0.75 12.08 -1.09
CA THR A 249 -1.68 12.29 -2.21
C THR A 249 -1.22 13.44 -3.10
N MET A 250 -1.72 13.49 -4.34
CA MET A 250 -1.32 14.50 -5.34
C MET A 250 -1.50 15.95 -4.84
N ASN A 251 -2.55 16.26 -4.09
CA ASN A 251 -2.78 17.62 -3.56
C ASN A 251 -1.73 18.04 -2.52
N GLN A 252 -1.20 17.10 -1.75
CA GLN A 252 -0.08 17.35 -0.83
C GLN A 252 1.21 17.59 -1.62
N ALA A 253 1.44 16.82 -2.70
CA ALA A 253 2.54 17.08 -3.62
C ALA A 253 2.46 18.48 -4.24
N VAL A 254 1.27 18.93 -4.66
CA VAL A 254 1.05 20.30 -5.16
C VAL A 254 1.41 21.35 -4.10
N SER A 255 1.01 21.13 -2.85
CA SER A 255 1.35 22.04 -1.74
C SER A 255 2.85 22.08 -1.47
N LEU A 256 3.53 20.93 -1.56
CA LEU A 256 4.97 20.83 -1.40
C LEU A 256 5.74 21.50 -2.55
N VAL A 257 5.26 21.36 -3.79
CA VAL A 257 5.81 22.10 -4.95
C VAL A 257 5.74 23.60 -4.68
N ALA A 258 4.57 24.11 -4.26
CA ALA A 258 4.41 25.54 -3.94
C ALA A 258 5.36 25.99 -2.82
N GLN A 259 5.49 25.18 -1.75
CA GLN A 259 6.40 25.46 -0.64
C GLN A 259 7.87 25.48 -1.08
N GLN A 260 8.31 24.50 -1.88
CA GLN A 260 9.69 24.43 -2.36
C GLN A 260 10.02 25.56 -3.34
N GLN A 261 9.06 26.02 -4.17
CA GLN A 261 9.21 27.23 -5.00
C GLN A 261 9.40 28.48 -4.13
N GLN A 262 8.53 28.68 -3.13
CA GLN A 262 8.62 29.82 -2.22
C GLN A 262 9.94 29.84 -1.44
N ALA A 263 10.45 28.65 -1.07
CA ALA A 263 11.73 28.50 -0.40
C ALA A 263 12.94 28.61 -1.35
N GLY A 264 12.73 28.67 -2.68
CA GLY A 264 13.80 28.67 -3.68
C GLY A 264 14.61 27.37 -3.74
N THR A 265 13.99 26.25 -3.35
CA THR A 265 14.61 24.92 -3.25
C THR A 265 14.07 23.93 -4.29
N LEU A 266 12.94 24.22 -4.95
CA LEU A 266 12.43 23.37 -6.03
C LEU A 266 13.40 23.39 -7.22
N ARG A 267 13.84 22.22 -7.66
CA ARG A 267 14.88 22.09 -8.69
C ARG A 267 14.31 22.16 -10.10
N GLU A 268 15.19 22.37 -11.08
CA GLU A 268 14.84 22.47 -12.52
C GLU A 268 13.98 21.30 -13.01
N PHE A 269 14.30 20.06 -12.64
CA PHE A 269 13.50 18.89 -12.98
C PHE A 269 12.61 18.53 -11.78
N VAL A 270 11.30 18.45 -12.01
CA VAL A 270 10.33 18.10 -10.97
C VAL A 270 9.70 16.78 -11.38
N VAL A 271 9.96 15.72 -10.60
CA VAL A 271 9.39 14.39 -10.78
C VAL A 271 8.27 14.23 -9.79
N ILE A 272 7.04 14.04 -10.26
CA ILE A 272 5.88 13.75 -9.42
C ILE A 272 5.52 12.28 -9.57
N ALA A 273 5.72 11.52 -8.49
CA ALA A 273 5.45 10.09 -8.38
C ALA A 273 4.38 9.83 -7.31
N CYS A 274 3.26 10.54 -7.45
CA CYS A 274 2.08 10.40 -6.60
C CYS A 274 0.92 9.94 -7.48
N GLY A 275 0.08 9.03 -7.00
CA GLY A 275 -1.11 8.63 -7.76
C GLY A 275 -1.62 7.24 -7.38
N THR A 276 -0.84 6.49 -6.62
CA THR A 276 -1.27 5.23 -6.03
C THR A 276 -2.43 5.49 -5.06
N ASN A 277 -2.29 6.54 -4.24
CA ASN A 277 -3.32 7.09 -3.36
C ASN A 277 -4.22 8.10 -4.10
N SER A 278 -4.81 7.67 -5.23
CA SER A 278 -5.53 8.61 -6.12
C SER A 278 -6.80 9.17 -5.49
N LEU A 279 -6.96 10.48 -5.62
CA LEU A 279 -8.13 11.23 -5.15
C LEU A 279 -9.33 11.07 -6.08
N ALA A 280 -10.53 11.38 -5.58
CA ALA A 280 -11.75 11.42 -6.39
C ALA A 280 -11.72 12.54 -7.44
N ASP A 281 -11.10 13.67 -7.12
CA ASP A 281 -10.94 14.84 -7.99
C ASP A 281 -9.57 14.89 -8.69
N TYR A 282 -8.97 13.71 -8.96
CA TYR A 282 -7.65 13.54 -9.56
C TYR A 282 -7.38 14.47 -10.77
N ALA A 283 -8.36 14.65 -11.65
CA ALA A 283 -8.24 15.51 -12.83
C ALA A 283 -8.04 17.00 -12.47
N LYS A 284 -8.80 17.48 -11.47
CA LYS A 284 -8.70 18.86 -10.99
C LYS A 284 -7.35 19.09 -10.31
N VAL A 285 -6.91 18.14 -9.49
CA VAL A 285 -5.64 18.26 -8.78
C VAL A 285 -4.44 18.16 -9.72
N LEU A 286 -4.51 17.31 -10.75
CA LEU A 286 -3.50 17.29 -11.81
C LEU A 286 -3.41 18.64 -12.54
N GLN A 287 -4.55 19.27 -12.85
CA GLN A 287 -4.54 20.62 -13.41
C GLN A 287 -3.94 21.64 -12.44
N GLN A 288 -4.27 21.57 -11.15
CA GLN A 288 -3.68 22.43 -10.13
C GLN A 288 -2.16 22.29 -10.04
N LEU A 289 -1.62 21.07 -10.20
CA LEU A 289 -0.17 20.85 -10.29
C LEU A 289 0.43 21.60 -11.47
N LEU A 290 -0.17 21.45 -12.65
CA LEU A 290 0.29 22.12 -13.86
C LEU A 290 0.24 23.65 -13.70
N ASP A 291 -0.80 24.18 -13.08
CA ASP A 291 -0.98 25.62 -12.85
C ASP A 291 0.01 26.16 -11.80
N THR A 292 0.27 25.39 -10.74
CA THR A 292 1.14 25.77 -9.60
C THR A 292 2.61 25.84 -9.98
N LEU A 293 3.07 24.99 -10.89
CA LEU A 293 4.47 24.94 -11.29
C LEU A 293 4.88 26.24 -11.99
N GLU A 294 5.91 26.93 -11.52
CA GLU A 294 6.37 28.19 -12.10
C GLU A 294 7.17 27.98 -13.40
N PRO A 295 7.35 29.04 -14.23
CA PRO A 295 8.23 28.98 -15.38
C PRO A 295 9.66 28.57 -15.04
N GLY A 296 10.30 27.82 -15.94
CA GLY A 296 11.69 27.36 -15.78
C GLY A 296 11.84 25.92 -15.29
N HIS A 297 10.76 25.27 -14.84
CA HIS A 297 10.77 23.86 -14.46
C HIS A 297 10.40 22.92 -15.62
N LYS A 298 10.95 21.70 -15.61
CA LYS A 298 10.62 20.59 -16.50
C LYS A 298 9.92 19.50 -15.69
N LEU A 299 8.70 19.13 -16.06
CA LEU A 299 7.88 18.21 -15.28
C LEU A 299 8.01 16.77 -15.82
N VAL A 300 8.24 15.83 -14.91
CA VAL A 300 8.17 14.39 -15.17
C VAL A 300 7.04 13.81 -14.31
N LEU A 301 6.07 13.15 -14.95
CA LEU A 301 4.97 12.47 -14.25
C LEU A 301 5.21 10.97 -14.26
N VAL A 302 5.23 10.35 -13.09
CA VAL A 302 5.38 8.89 -12.94
C VAL A 302 4.00 8.28 -12.76
N THR A 303 3.57 7.46 -13.72
CA THR A 303 2.21 6.89 -13.72
C THR A 303 2.02 5.89 -12.57
N PRO A 304 0.90 5.93 -11.83
CA PRO A 304 0.67 5.00 -10.73
C PRO A 304 0.38 3.59 -11.23
N TYR A 305 0.76 2.58 -10.45
CA TYR A 305 0.51 1.18 -10.79
C TYR A 305 -0.06 0.40 -9.60
N ASN A 306 -1.04 -0.44 -9.91
CA ASN A 306 -1.49 -1.50 -9.01
C ASN A 306 -1.91 -2.69 -9.89
N GLY A 307 -1.31 -3.86 -9.65
CA GLY A 307 -1.60 -5.07 -10.42
C GLY A 307 -3.04 -5.59 -10.32
N LYS A 308 -3.84 -5.03 -9.41
CA LYS A 308 -5.26 -5.34 -9.20
C LYS A 308 -6.19 -4.20 -9.64
N ALA A 309 -5.65 -3.06 -10.07
CA ALA A 309 -6.48 -1.92 -10.44
C ALA A 309 -7.31 -2.23 -11.69
N GLN A 310 -8.57 -1.83 -11.64
CA GLN A 310 -9.50 -1.88 -12.76
C GLN A 310 -9.55 -0.52 -13.47
N SER A 311 -10.10 -0.47 -14.68
CA SER A 311 -10.16 0.76 -15.49
C SER A 311 -10.99 1.87 -14.86
N ASP A 312 -11.90 1.55 -13.94
CA ASP A 312 -12.76 2.50 -13.23
C ASP A 312 -12.10 3.10 -11.98
N TRP A 313 -10.98 2.55 -11.52
CA TRP A 313 -10.22 3.10 -10.40
C TRP A 313 -9.64 4.47 -10.76
N ASN A 314 -9.59 5.36 -9.78
CA ASN A 314 -9.11 6.72 -10.00
C ASN A 314 -7.63 6.75 -10.45
N SER A 315 -6.79 5.84 -9.95
CA SER A 315 -5.38 5.71 -10.39
C SER A 315 -5.25 5.31 -11.86
N SER A 316 -6.10 4.40 -12.34
CA SER A 316 -6.17 4.01 -13.75
C SER A 316 -6.62 5.17 -14.63
N LYS A 317 -7.62 5.94 -14.19
CA LYS A 317 -8.10 7.13 -14.91
C LYS A 317 -7.06 8.26 -14.90
N LEU A 318 -6.36 8.46 -13.80
CA LEU A 318 -5.25 9.39 -13.68
C LEU A 318 -4.14 9.05 -14.68
N THR A 319 -3.74 7.77 -14.76
CA THR A 319 -2.74 7.28 -15.74
C THR A 319 -3.10 7.66 -17.18
N VAL A 320 -4.39 7.57 -17.55
CA VAL A 320 -4.86 7.96 -18.89
C VAL A 320 -4.66 9.47 -19.13
N LEU A 321 -4.96 10.31 -18.14
CA LEU A 321 -4.74 11.76 -18.25
C LEU A 321 -3.25 12.11 -18.35
N GLU A 322 -2.42 11.51 -17.49
CA GLU A 322 -0.97 11.74 -17.48
C GLU A 322 -0.33 11.37 -18.82
N ARG A 323 -0.77 10.26 -19.44
CA ARG A 323 -0.31 9.85 -20.78
C ARG A 323 -0.66 10.85 -21.89
N ALA A 324 -1.75 11.59 -21.75
CA ALA A 324 -2.17 12.56 -22.74
C ALA A 324 -1.42 13.90 -22.63
N LEU A 325 -0.92 14.25 -21.44
CA LEU A 325 -0.33 15.57 -21.17
C LEU A 325 0.90 15.93 -22.04
N PRO A 326 1.87 15.03 -22.31
CA PRO A 326 3.02 15.36 -23.15
C PRO A 326 2.67 15.80 -24.58
N ALA A 327 1.46 15.48 -25.08
CA ALA A 327 1.02 15.90 -26.40
C ALA A 327 0.57 17.38 -26.44
N SER A 328 0.11 17.92 -25.31
CA SER A 328 -0.33 19.31 -25.18
C SER A 328 0.65 20.21 -24.41
N HIS A 329 1.58 19.61 -23.67
CA HIS A 329 2.60 20.31 -22.88
C HIS A 329 3.98 19.74 -23.20
N ASP A 330 4.74 20.45 -24.04
CA ASP A 330 6.08 20.06 -24.48
C ASP A 330 7.13 20.02 -23.36
N TRP A 331 6.86 20.70 -22.24
CA TRP A 331 7.65 20.71 -21.01
C TRP A 331 7.28 19.60 -20.01
N VAL A 332 6.32 18.74 -20.36
CA VAL A 332 5.91 17.56 -19.58
C VAL A 332 6.43 16.29 -20.23
N THR A 333 6.95 15.38 -19.42
CA THR A 333 7.44 14.07 -19.84
C THR A 333 6.83 12.99 -18.97
N LEU A 334 6.51 11.84 -19.57
CA LEU A 334 5.97 10.70 -18.86
C LEU A 334 7.10 9.73 -18.50
N ALA A 335 7.14 9.32 -17.24
CA ALA A 335 7.82 8.11 -16.79
C ALA A 335 6.73 7.04 -16.62
N ASP A 336 6.50 6.22 -17.66
CA ASP A 336 5.36 5.29 -17.68
C ASP A 336 5.61 4.02 -16.84
N TRP A 337 5.65 4.22 -15.53
CA TRP A 337 5.81 3.14 -14.55
C TRP A 337 4.66 2.13 -14.63
N ALA A 338 3.43 2.55 -14.88
CA ALA A 338 2.30 1.65 -15.07
C ALA A 338 2.53 0.62 -16.19
N THR A 339 3.08 1.04 -17.33
CA THR A 339 3.46 0.11 -18.42
C THR A 339 4.63 -0.77 -18.01
N THR A 340 5.67 -0.18 -17.41
CA THR A 340 6.90 -0.89 -17.05
C THR A 340 6.64 -1.95 -15.98
N ALA A 341 5.92 -1.61 -14.92
CA ALA A 341 5.52 -2.51 -13.85
C ALA A 341 4.64 -3.66 -14.35
N ALA A 342 3.66 -3.37 -15.23
CA ALA A 342 2.80 -4.39 -15.82
C ALA A 342 3.59 -5.44 -16.63
N ALA A 343 4.67 -5.03 -17.29
CA ALA A 343 5.54 -5.94 -18.04
C ALA A 343 6.48 -6.78 -17.14
N HIS A 344 6.61 -6.44 -15.86
CA HIS A 344 7.55 -7.08 -14.92
C HIS A 344 6.83 -7.59 -13.65
N PRO A 345 5.81 -8.47 -13.75
CA PRO A 345 5.03 -8.91 -12.59
C PRO A 345 5.84 -9.66 -11.51
N HIS A 346 7.04 -10.14 -11.85
CA HIS A 346 7.92 -10.84 -10.93
C HIS A 346 8.43 -9.94 -9.78
N VAL A 347 8.55 -8.62 -9.99
CA VAL A 347 9.00 -7.67 -8.95
C VAL A 347 7.97 -7.48 -7.83
N PHE A 348 6.73 -7.96 -8.04
CA PHE A 348 5.64 -7.92 -7.07
C PHE A 348 5.33 -9.30 -6.46
N LYS A 349 6.15 -10.31 -6.72
CA LYS A 349 5.89 -11.68 -6.25
C LYS A 349 5.98 -11.75 -4.73
N GLY A 350 4.85 -12.01 -4.08
CA GLY A 350 4.76 -12.08 -2.62
C GLY A 350 4.48 -10.74 -1.96
N THR A 351 4.17 -9.70 -2.74
CA THR A 351 3.78 -8.37 -2.26
C THR A 351 2.28 -8.11 -2.44
N ASP A 352 1.82 -6.89 -2.15
CA ASP A 352 0.41 -6.49 -2.26
C ASP A 352 -0.04 -6.16 -3.70
N GLY A 353 0.89 -6.12 -4.65
CA GLY A 353 0.66 -5.75 -6.06
C GLY A 353 0.83 -4.25 -6.35
N VAL A 354 1.28 -3.47 -5.37
CA VAL A 354 1.56 -2.02 -5.45
C VAL A 354 3.02 -1.75 -5.08
N HIS A 355 3.43 -2.26 -3.93
CA HIS A 355 4.76 -2.11 -3.39
C HIS A 355 5.65 -3.27 -3.87
N PHE A 356 6.85 -2.95 -4.29
CA PHE A 356 7.93 -3.90 -4.57
C PHE A 356 9.03 -3.82 -3.50
N GLY A 357 8.69 -3.31 -2.30
CA GLY A 357 9.61 -3.18 -1.17
C GLY A 357 10.27 -4.53 -0.84
N GLY A 358 11.60 -4.53 -0.75
CA GLY A 358 12.41 -5.74 -0.54
C GLY A 358 12.88 -6.42 -1.84
N HIS A 359 12.42 -5.97 -3.01
CA HIS A 359 12.84 -6.48 -4.32
C HIS A 359 13.82 -5.51 -4.99
N GLN A 360 15.12 -5.85 -4.99
CA GLN A 360 16.17 -4.99 -5.55
C GLN A 360 15.98 -4.70 -7.05
N ASP A 361 15.52 -5.69 -7.81
CA ASP A 361 15.14 -5.58 -9.21
C ASP A 361 13.98 -4.57 -9.42
N GLY A 362 13.01 -4.51 -8.51
CA GLY A 362 11.97 -3.48 -8.50
C GLY A 362 12.54 -2.07 -8.32
N ASN A 363 13.46 -1.89 -7.37
CA ASN A 363 14.14 -0.61 -7.12
C ASN A 363 14.94 -0.13 -8.34
N VAL A 364 15.68 -1.05 -8.97
CA VAL A 364 16.44 -0.78 -10.20
C VAL A 364 15.50 -0.32 -11.32
N LEU A 365 14.42 -1.06 -11.55
CA LEU A 365 13.47 -0.81 -12.64
C LEU A 365 12.73 0.53 -12.47
N PHE A 366 12.32 0.86 -11.24
CA PHE A 366 11.68 2.14 -10.94
C PHE A 366 12.62 3.32 -11.18
N ALA A 367 13.87 3.21 -10.70
CA ALA A 367 14.89 4.25 -10.91
C ALA A 367 15.26 4.41 -12.40
N GLN A 368 15.36 3.31 -13.15
CA GLN A 368 15.60 3.34 -14.60
C GLN A 368 14.46 4.07 -15.33
N THR A 369 13.21 3.76 -14.99
CA THR A 369 12.03 4.42 -15.56
C THR A 369 12.09 5.94 -15.37
N ILE A 370 12.50 6.41 -14.19
CA ILE A 370 12.68 7.84 -13.89
C ILE A 370 13.88 8.42 -14.64
N ASN A 371 15.03 7.75 -14.66
CA ASN A 371 16.24 8.23 -15.34
C ASN A 371 16.04 8.37 -16.86
N ASP A 372 15.37 7.41 -17.50
CA ASP A 372 15.04 7.47 -18.93
C ASP A 372 14.12 8.66 -19.24
N ALA A 373 13.12 8.89 -18.38
CA ALA A 373 12.24 10.05 -18.50
C ALA A 373 12.97 11.38 -18.26
N LEU A 374 13.92 11.43 -17.33
CA LEU A 374 14.76 12.62 -17.11
C LEU A 374 15.66 12.91 -18.31
N ILE A 375 16.25 11.88 -18.94
CA ILE A 375 17.03 12.02 -20.17
C ILE A 375 16.17 12.58 -21.30
N ALA A 376 14.93 12.10 -21.44
CA ALA A 376 13.98 12.62 -22.41
C ALA A 376 13.55 14.07 -22.08
N ALA A 377 13.27 14.36 -20.82
CA ALA A 377 12.92 15.70 -20.35
C ALA A 377 14.05 16.72 -20.55
N ALA A 378 15.31 16.30 -20.41
CA ALA A 378 16.47 17.17 -20.58
C ALA A 378 16.56 17.79 -21.99
N LYS A 379 16.03 17.08 -22.99
CA LYS A 379 16.00 17.50 -24.40
C LYS A 379 14.79 18.39 -24.73
N LYS A 380 13.86 18.56 -23.79
CA LYS A 380 12.64 19.34 -23.94
C LYS A 380 12.76 20.74 -23.34
N PRO A 381 11.93 21.70 -23.76
CA PRO A 381 11.85 23.01 -23.12
C PRO A 381 11.33 22.91 -21.68
N ALA A 382 11.57 23.94 -20.89
CA ALA A 382 10.89 24.12 -19.61
C ALA A 382 9.56 24.85 -19.78
N LYS A 383 8.72 24.83 -18.73
CA LYS A 383 7.50 25.63 -18.69
C LYS A 383 7.83 27.11 -18.91
N LYS A 384 7.02 27.77 -19.75
CA LYS A 384 7.18 29.19 -20.10
C LYS A 384 6.46 30.11 -19.14
#